data_AF-A0A3R6EH19-F1
#
_entry.id   AF-A0A3R6EH19-F1
#
_cell.length_a   1.000
_cell.length_b   1.000
_cell.length_c   1.000
_cell.angle_alpha   90.00
_cell.angle_beta   90.00
_cell.angle_gamma   90.00
#
_symmetry.space_group_name_H-M   'P 1'
#
loop_
_entity.id
_entity.type
_entity.pdbx_description
1 polymer ?
#
loop_
_entity_poly.entity_id
_entity_poly.type
_entity_poly.pdbx_seq_one_letter_code
_entity_poly.pdbx_strand_id
1 'polypeptide(L)'
;MSYNSDSGIISAPVSIDDVKRALGESSNDLATLCKSENINIWSKYKPISCKGEFKEYPIREDSEEIVNSSYSRYTCVVRCGMNIPMDTYKNLRNNYGEEGFAIEACKNLHKNNVYGNNGYISDNTSTSVSGKHFPKGGANSPYRLSDFRNYSSKAISNVFLTSIPQFHNVEIYYSSTPKFNCVLYKKGNVDNNTNVTMDDIIPDLSLGWSFWIQIRYDSPYNVNDKIYKNYYVGNCKKPTDFVYASKEITFDIGSGDKFIDIVPFLAYTRNATLYDNTKIIFISLPGAITFKYYPRQINMESIKSGSSGFVDFSSLRELVGASCICKARIYKLPDATITITDGIFRSVCAYGNNKTTYGRGYVSNSSGQITGSVTIPEGDRTDYVDIYIRFDNVYEGGYYGQMCQLSFEINIDGGWKQVPPGGSYIMH
;
A
#
# COMPACT_ATOMS: atom_id res chain seq x y z
N MET A 1 -24.91 43.17 -1.05
CA MET A 1 -24.88 42.33 0.16
C MET A 1 -23.45 41.89 0.37
N SER A 2 -22.88 42.53 1.37
CA SER A 2 -21.57 42.36 1.97
C SER A 2 -21.55 41.08 2.85
N TYR A 3 -20.40 40.61 3.32
CA TYR A 3 -20.13 39.30 3.98
C TYR A 3 -21.33 38.64 4.71
N ASN A 4 -21.61 37.38 4.38
CA ASN A 4 -22.65 36.56 5.01
C ASN A 4 -22.02 35.62 6.06
N SER A 5 -22.35 35.81 7.34
CA SER A 5 -21.82 35.01 8.45
C SER A 5 -22.31 33.56 8.46
N ASP A 6 -23.49 33.29 7.92
CA ASP A 6 -24.11 31.96 7.89
C ASP A 6 -23.44 31.07 6.84
N SER A 7 -23.19 31.59 5.65
CA SER A 7 -22.41 30.89 4.62
C SER A 7 -20.91 31.06 4.78
N GLY A 8 -20.46 32.12 5.46
CA GLY A 8 -19.06 32.50 5.57
C GLY A 8 -18.47 33.10 4.28
N ILE A 9 -19.31 33.48 3.32
CA ILE A 9 -18.91 33.92 1.98
C ILE A 9 -18.95 35.45 1.86
N ILE A 10 -17.93 36.03 1.21
CA ILE A 10 -17.89 37.44 0.79
C ILE A 10 -18.43 37.55 -0.63
N SER A 11 -19.53 38.27 -0.84
CA SER A 11 -20.09 38.54 -2.18
C SER A 11 -19.69 39.93 -2.69
N ALA A 12 -19.74 40.13 -4.01
CA ALA A 12 -19.51 41.44 -4.60
C ALA A 12 -20.69 42.41 -4.33
N PRO A 13 -20.45 43.73 -4.22
CA PRO A 13 -19.15 44.40 -4.14
C PRO A 13 -18.43 44.10 -2.81
N VAL A 14 -17.11 43.99 -2.86
CA VAL A 14 -16.28 43.65 -1.68
C VAL A 14 -15.83 44.94 -0.99
N SER A 15 -16.03 45.05 0.33
CA SER A 15 -15.55 46.16 1.16
C SER A 15 -14.51 45.71 2.20
N ILE A 16 -13.75 46.66 2.75
CA ILE A 16 -12.80 46.40 3.84
C ILE A 16 -13.50 45.78 5.06
N ASP A 17 -14.70 46.25 5.39
CA ASP A 17 -15.49 45.72 6.51
C ASP A 17 -15.95 44.27 6.29
N ASP A 18 -16.11 43.83 5.04
CA ASP A 18 -16.41 42.43 4.73
C ASP A 18 -15.25 41.52 5.07
N VAL A 19 -14.06 41.93 4.62
CA VAL A 19 -12.82 41.17 4.84
C VAL A 19 -12.48 41.13 6.33
N LYS A 20 -12.62 42.27 7.04
CA LYS A 20 -12.45 42.33 8.50
C LYS A 20 -13.34 41.35 9.23
N ARG A 21 -14.65 41.35 8.91
CA ARG A 21 -15.62 40.45 9.54
C ARG A 21 -15.33 38.98 9.22
N ALA A 22 -14.94 38.67 7.98
CA ALA A 22 -14.61 37.30 7.58
C ALA A 22 -13.33 36.77 8.22
N LEU A 23 -12.33 37.63 8.42
CA LEU A 23 -11.03 37.27 8.99
C LEU A 23 -10.95 37.48 10.51
N GLY A 24 -11.95 38.12 11.14
CA GLY A 24 -11.89 38.50 12.54
C GLY A 24 -10.84 39.57 12.85
N GLU A 25 -10.54 40.45 11.89
CA GLU A 25 -9.49 41.46 11.96
C GLU A 25 -10.04 42.85 12.28
N SER A 26 -9.26 43.68 12.98
CA SER A 26 -9.63 45.07 13.30
C SER A 26 -9.03 46.10 12.34
N SER A 27 -8.00 45.71 11.58
CA SER A 27 -7.26 46.60 10.68
C SER A 27 -8.10 47.07 9.49
N ASN A 28 -8.00 48.35 9.15
CA ASN A 28 -8.54 48.90 7.90
C ASN A 28 -7.50 48.92 6.76
N ASP A 29 -6.26 48.53 7.05
CA ASP A 29 -5.19 48.50 6.06
C ASP A 29 -5.30 47.26 5.18
N LEU A 30 -5.48 47.47 3.87
CA LEU A 30 -5.65 46.39 2.90
C LEU A 30 -4.42 45.46 2.86
N ALA A 31 -3.21 46.01 3.02
CA ALA A 31 -1.99 45.22 3.02
C ALA A 31 -1.96 44.24 4.20
N THR A 32 -2.37 44.69 5.38
CA THR A 32 -2.52 43.87 6.59
C THR A 32 -3.56 42.77 6.36
N LEU A 33 -4.74 43.11 5.82
CA LEU A 33 -5.80 42.14 5.58
C LEU A 33 -5.42 41.06 4.55
N CYS A 34 -4.72 41.44 3.48
CA CYS A 34 -4.22 40.51 2.47
C CYS A 34 -3.11 39.58 2.98
N LYS A 35 -2.52 39.85 4.14
CA LYS A 35 -1.47 39.02 4.78
C LYS A 35 -1.90 38.40 6.11
N SER A 36 -3.17 38.56 6.49
CA SER A 36 -3.66 38.07 7.77
C SER A 36 -3.43 36.55 7.90
N GLU A 37 -2.94 36.14 9.07
CA GLU A 37 -2.77 34.72 9.40
C GLU A 37 -4.12 33.97 9.48
N ASN A 38 -5.22 34.72 9.64
CA ASN A 38 -6.59 34.19 9.69
C ASN A 38 -7.16 33.89 8.30
N ILE A 39 -6.45 34.22 7.21
CA ILE A 39 -6.87 33.81 5.87
C ILE A 39 -6.89 32.28 5.79
N ASN A 40 -8.09 31.74 5.64
CA ASN A 40 -8.30 30.34 5.30
C ASN A 40 -7.65 29.98 3.96
N ILE A 41 -6.56 29.22 4.02
CA ILE A 41 -5.75 28.82 2.86
C ILE A 41 -6.47 27.83 1.93
N TRP A 42 -7.51 27.15 2.42
CA TRP A 42 -8.32 26.22 1.64
C TRP A 42 -9.47 26.90 0.89
N SER A 43 -9.70 28.19 1.11
CA SER A 43 -10.64 28.97 0.28
C SER A 43 -10.11 29.04 -1.15
N LYS A 44 -10.98 28.71 -2.12
CA LYS A 44 -10.66 28.76 -3.55
C LYS A 44 -10.29 30.17 -3.98
N TYR A 45 -11.10 31.13 -3.52
CA TYR A 45 -10.88 32.55 -3.70
C TYR A 45 -10.17 33.05 -2.46
N LYS A 46 -8.91 33.47 -2.58
CA LYS A 46 -8.11 34.04 -1.50
C LYS A 46 -6.97 34.85 -2.11
N PRO A 47 -6.45 35.87 -1.41
CA PRO A 47 -5.28 36.60 -1.88
C PRO A 47 -4.09 35.65 -2.01
N ILE A 48 -3.47 35.61 -3.18
CA ILE A 48 -2.25 34.85 -3.44
C ILE A 48 -1.23 35.70 -4.19
N SER A 49 0.04 35.37 -4.05
CA SER A 49 1.12 36.09 -4.71
C SER A 49 1.11 35.83 -6.22
N CYS A 50 0.64 36.78 -7.02
CA CYS A 50 0.68 36.69 -8.48
C CYS A 50 0.90 38.05 -9.17
N LYS A 51 1.55 38.02 -10.33
CA LYS A 51 1.77 39.21 -11.18
C LYS A 51 0.46 39.68 -11.83
N GLY A 52 0.31 40.98 -12.01
CA GLY A 52 -0.78 41.61 -12.76
C GLY A 52 -2.04 41.92 -11.93
N GLU A 53 -2.98 42.62 -12.56
CA GLU A 53 -4.13 43.22 -11.85
C GLU A 53 -5.32 42.26 -11.68
N PHE A 54 -5.55 41.32 -12.62
CA PHE A 54 -6.70 40.41 -12.58
C PHE A 54 -6.41 39.04 -13.20
N LYS A 55 -6.75 37.97 -12.49
CA LYS A 55 -6.70 36.59 -13.00
C LYS A 55 -7.99 35.85 -12.64
N GLU A 56 -8.45 35.00 -13.53
CA GLU A 56 -9.58 34.10 -13.27
C GLU A 56 -9.15 32.99 -12.30
N TYR A 57 -10.03 32.63 -11.37
CA TYR A 57 -9.78 31.56 -10.40
C TYR A 57 -10.08 30.18 -10.99
N PRO A 58 -9.34 29.12 -10.59
CA PRO A 58 -8.23 29.13 -9.63
C PRO A 58 -7.01 29.85 -10.18
N ILE A 59 -6.47 30.81 -9.42
CA ILE A 59 -5.29 31.54 -9.87
C ILE A 59 -4.11 30.55 -9.86
N ARG A 60 -3.55 30.30 -11.04
CA ARG A 60 -2.23 29.69 -11.17
C ARG A 60 -1.19 30.74 -10.80
N GLU A 61 -0.40 30.45 -9.78
CA GLU A 61 0.67 31.34 -9.36
C GLU A 61 1.76 31.37 -10.43
N ASP A 62 2.15 32.57 -10.84
CA ASP A 62 3.27 32.82 -11.74
C ASP A 62 4.53 33.19 -10.95
N SER A 63 4.60 32.81 -9.67
CA SER A 63 5.78 33.04 -8.86
C SER A 63 6.87 32.05 -9.23
N GLU A 64 8.03 32.54 -9.65
CA GLU A 64 9.27 31.77 -9.83
C GLU A 64 9.97 31.48 -8.50
N GLU A 65 9.23 31.50 -7.38
CA GLU A 65 9.79 31.35 -6.05
C GLU A 65 10.25 29.92 -5.82
N ILE A 66 11.55 29.75 -5.58
CA ILE A 66 12.13 28.48 -5.17
C ILE A 66 12.01 28.43 -3.65
N VAL A 67 11.17 27.51 -3.16
CA VAL A 67 10.96 27.31 -1.73
C VAL A 67 11.59 25.99 -1.32
N ASN A 68 12.39 26.00 -0.28
CA ASN A 68 12.88 24.78 0.35
C ASN A 68 11.98 24.41 1.52
N SER A 69 11.83 23.11 1.73
CA SER A 69 11.14 22.59 2.90
C SER A 69 11.94 22.85 4.18
N SER A 70 11.26 23.16 5.29
CA SER A 70 11.94 23.55 6.54
C SER A 70 12.64 22.39 7.27
N TYR A 71 12.16 21.15 7.15
CA TYR A 71 12.76 19.96 7.80
C TYR A 71 13.23 18.88 6.84
N SER A 72 12.86 19.01 5.57
CA SER A 72 13.12 17.98 4.57
C SER A 72 14.02 18.54 3.48
N ARG A 73 14.86 17.67 2.92
CA ARG A 73 15.79 17.95 1.83
C ARG A 73 15.12 17.87 0.45
N TYR A 74 13.91 18.39 0.32
CA TYR A 74 13.24 18.52 -0.99
C TYR A 74 12.82 19.96 -1.23
N THR A 75 12.73 20.32 -2.51
CA THR A 75 12.18 21.59 -2.94
C THR A 75 10.65 21.56 -2.95
N CYS A 76 10.06 22.74 -2.92
CA CYS A 76 8.62 22.96 -3.02
C CYS A 76 8.34 23.94 -4.16
N VAL A 77 7.22 23.72 -4.83
CA VAL A 77 6.64 24.72 -5.74
C VAL A 77 5.47 25.40 -5.07
N VAL A 78 5.28 26.68 -5.34
CA VAL A 78 4.13 27.43 -4.82
C VAL A 78 2.93 27.18 -5.74
N ARG A 79 1.83 26.66 -5.17
CA ARG A 79 0.54 26.52 -5.84
C ARG A 79 -0.59 26.93 -4.92
N CYS A 80 -1.50 27.76 -5.44
CA CYS A 80 -2.68 28.23 -4.71
C CYS A 80 -2.35 28.80 -3.33
N GLY A 81 -1.25 29.55 -3.18
CA GLY A 81 -0.79 30.14 -1.94
C GLY A 81 -0.06 29.16 -1.01
N MET A 82 0.30 27.97 -1.49
CA MET A 82 0.82 26.88 -0.66
C MET A 82 2.12 26.30 -1.22
N ASN A 83 3.03 25.90 -0.33
CA ASN A 83 4.14 25.03 -0.71
C ASN A 83 3.66 23.61 -1.00
N ILE A 84 3.91 23.14 -2.22
CA ILE A 84 3.66 21.76 -2.64
C ILE A 84 5.00 21.04 -2.75
N PRO A 85 5.21 19.95 -2.00
CA PRO A 85 6.49 19.25 -1.94
C PRO A 85 6.73 18.54 -3.26
N MET A 86 7.48 19.18 -4.16
CA MET A 86 7.67 18.71 -5.52
C MET A 86 9.13 18.85 -5.93
N ASP A 87 9.76 17.72 -6.26
CA ASP A 87 11.14 17.66 -6.70
C ASP A 87 11.32 16.59 -7.78
N THR A 88 12.50 16.50 -8.39
CA THR A 88 12.83 15.46 -9.35
C THR A 88 13.22 14.16 -8.64
N TYR A 89 12.90 13.03 -9.26
CA TYR A 89 13.25 11.71 -8.76
C TYR A 89 14.75 11.58 -8.46
N LYS A 90 15.62 12.09 -9.36
CA LYS A 90 17.07 12.11 -9.16
C LYS A 90 17.48 12.84 -7.89
N ASN A 91 16.98 14.06 -7.70
CA ASN A 91 17.32 14.86 -6.52
C ASN A 91 16.87 14.16 -5.23
N LEU A 92 15.66 13.60 -5.23
CA LEU A 92 15.13 12.89 -4.08
C LEU A 92 15.97 11.66 -3.74
N ARG A 93 16.37 10.85 -4.73
CA ARG A 93 17.29 9.74 -4.50
C ARG A 93 18.60 10.21 -3.89
N ASN A 94 19.22 11.24 -4.45
CA ASN A 94 20.49 11.76 -3.93
C ASN A 94 20.36 12.30 -2.49
N ASN A 95 19.25 12.99 -2.21
CA ASN A 95 19.05 13.64 -0.91
C ASN A 95 18.67 12.67 0.21
N TYR A 96 18.16 11.47 -0.11
CA TYR A 96 17.57 10.56 0.88
C TYR A 96 18.13 9.13 0.85
N GLY A 97 19.34 8.93 0.33
CA GLY A 97 19.99 7.61 0.37
C GLY A 97 19.38 6.62 -0.63
N GLU A 98 19.10 7.13 -1.83
CA GLU A 98 18.66 6.41 -3.01
C GLU A 98 17.27 5.77 -2.92
N GLU A 99 17.19 4.47 -2.62
CA GLU A 99 15.98 3.68 -2.89
C GLU A 99 14.83 4.04 -1.94
N GLY A 100 15.13 4.49 -0.72
CA GLY A 100 14.14 4.88 0.30
C GLY A 100 13.63 6.31 0.21
N PHE A 101 13.80 6.98 -0.94
CA PHE A 101 13.61 8.42 -1.05
C PHE A 101 12.25 8.93 -0.54
N ALA A 102 11.15 8.22 -0.84
CA ALA A 102 9.81 8.68 -0.49
C ALA A 102 9.53 8.48 0.99
N ILE A 103 9.89 7.31 1.53
CA ILE A 103 9.69 6.98 2.94
C ILE A 103 10.47 7.96 3.81
N GLU A 104 11.74 8.18 3.49
CA GLU A 104 12.61 9.09 4.25
C GLU A 104 12.17 10.54 4.12
N ALA A 105 11.78 11.00 2.92
CA ALA A 105 11.28 12.35 2.70
C ALA A 105 10.00 12.66 3.50
N CYS A 106 9.11 11.67 3.63
CA CYS A 106 7.80 11.86 4.22
C CYS A 106 7.76 11.72 5.75
N LYS A 107 8.82 11.21 6.40
CA LYS A 107 8.88 11.09 7.89
C LYS A 107 8.53 12.40 8.61
N ASN A 108 9.01 13.52 8.07
CA ASN A 108 8.80 14.85 8.65
C ASN A 108 7.72 15.66 7.94
N LEU A 109 6.90 15.07 7.04
CA LEU A 109 5.90 15.82 6.26
C LEU A 109 4.94 16.64 7.15
N HIS A 110 4.62 16.15 8.36
CA HIS A 110 3.77 16.81 9.35
C HIS A 110 4.44 18.01 10.04
N LYS A 111 5.79 18.05 10.02
CA LYS A 111 6.58 19.18 10.54
C LYS A 111 6.91 20.20 9.46
N ASN A 112 6.73 19.82 8.20
CA ASN A 112 7.07 20.64 7.06
C ASN A 112 5.99 21.68 6.80
N ASN A 113 6.44 22.79 6.23
CA ASN A 113 5.65 23.94 5.85
C ASN A 113 4.94 23.74 4.50
N VAL A 114 4.28 22.59 4.31
CA VAL A 114 3.65 22.18 3.05
C VAL A 114 2.13 22.19 3.18
N TYR A 115 1.41 22.27 2.05
CA TYR A 115 -0.05 22.26 1.99
C TYR A 115 -0.70 23.32 2.91
N GLY A 116 -0.07 24.50 3.02
CA GLY A 116 -0.56 25.63 3.82
C GLY A 116 -0.31 25.52 5.32
N ASN A 117 0.38 24.46 5.79
CA ASN A 117 0.78 24.34 7.18
C ASN A 117 1.99 25.25 7.48
N ASN A 118 2.04 25.77 8.71
CA ASN A 118 3.24 26.42 9.21
C ASN A 118 4.25 25.34 9.63
N GLY A 119 5.49 25.45 9.18
CA GLY A 119 6.55 24.54 9.60
C GLY A 119 6.88 24.70 11.09
N TYR A 120 7.44 23.65 11.70
CA TYR A 120 8.01 23.76 13.05
C TYR A 120 9.33 24.57 13.02
N ILE A 121 9.81 24.97 14.19
CA ILE A 121 11.12 25.63 14.34
C ILE A 121 12.21 24.57 14.26
N SER A 122 12.90 24.49 13.12
CA SER A 122 14.05 23.61 12.97
C SER A 122 15.18 24.09 13.90
N ASP A 123 16.00 23.16 14.42
CA ASP A 123 17.19 23.49 15.25
C ASP A 123 18.13 24.46 14.52
N ASN A 124 18.02 24.52 13.19
CA ASN A 124 18.53 25.59 12.36
C ASN A 124 17.43 26.65 12.10
N THR A 125 17.42 27.72 12.90
CA THR A 125 16.39 28.77 12.82
C THR A 125 16.41 29.57 11.51
N SER A 126 17.39 29.37 10.62
CA SER A 126 17.52 30.09 9.34
C SER A 126 16.60 29.59 8.21
N THR A 127 15.95 28.43 8.36
CA THR A 127 15.17 27.77 7.28
C THR A 127 13.65 27.76 7.51
N SER A 128 13.17 28.44 8.55
CA SER A 128 11.73 28.52 8.85
C SER A 128 11.04 29.41 7.81
N VAL A 129 10.22 28.80 6.97
CA VAL A 129 9.37 29.50 5.99
C VAL A 129 7.92 29.07 6.21
N SER A 130 7.00 30.03 6.20
CA SER A 130 5.56 29.71 6.25
C SER A 130 5.18 28.86 5.03
N GLY A 131 4.22 27.96 5.20
CA GLY A 131 3.62 27.24 4.08
C GLY A 131 2.65 28.10 3.28
N LYS A 132 2.33 29.30 3.77
CA LYS A 132 1.37 30.24 3.20
C LYS A 132 2.09 31.34 2.42
N HIS A 133 1.65 31.57 1.19
CA HIS A 133 2.23 32.55 0.26
C HIS A 133 1.23 33.64 -0.10
N PHE A 134 1.22 34.69 0.71
CA PHE A 134 0.37 35.86 0.53
C PHE A 134 1.03 36.93 -0.37
N PRO A 135 0.26 37.88 -0.90
CA PRO A 135 0.81 38.99 -1.68
C PRO A 135 1.90 39.77 -0.93
N LYS A 136 2.97 40.16 -1.63
CA LYS A 136 4.13 40.88 -1.05
C LYS A 136 4.01 42.40 -1.19
N GLY A 137 3.06 42.89 -2.00
CA GLY A 137 2.91 44.29 -2.38
C GLY A 137 3.72 44.67 -3.62
N GLY A 138 3.39 45.82 -4.21
CA GLY A 138 4.04 46.33 -5.42
C GLY A 138 3.52 45.69 -6.71
N ALA A 139 4.11 46.08 -7.86
CA ALA A 139 3.61 45.74 -9.19
C ALA A 139 3.60 44.22 -9.49
N ASN A 140 4.45 43.45 -8.83
CA ASN A 140 4.61 42.01 -9.09
C ASN A 140 3.79 41.11 -8.17
N SER A 141 3.13 41.68 -7.15
CA SER A 141 2.30 40.94 -6.19
C SER A 141 1.38 41.92 -5.42
N PRO A 142 0.50 42.68 -6.12
CA PRO A 142 -0.27 43.76 -5.51
C PRO A 142 -1.31 43.24 -4.50
N TYR A 143 -1.64 44.05 -3.50
CA TYR A 143 -2.79 43.79 -2.63
C TYR A 143 -4.07 44.18 -3.35
N ARG A 144 -5.01 43.25 -3.44
CA ARG A 144 -6.27 43.46 -4.16
C ARG A 144 -7.44 43.06 -3.29
N LEU A 145 -8.32 44.04 -3.01
CA LEU A 145 -9.54 43.80 -2.25
C LEU A 145 -10.48 42.82 -2.99
N SER A 146 -10.46 42.83 -4.32
CA SER A 146 -11.29 41.95 -5.15
C SER A 146 -10.89 40.47 -5.09
N ASP A 147 -9.69 40.12 -4.60
CA ASP A 147 -9.28 38.72 -4.44
C ASP A 147 -10.15 37.98 -3.41
N PHE A 148 -10.81 38.74 -2.54
CA PHE A 148 -11.77 38.22 -1.57
C PHE A 148 -13.18 38.03 -2.14
N ARG A 149 -13.42 38.34 -3.42
CA ARG A 149 -14.72 38.07 -4.04
C ARG A 149 -14.96 36.55 -4.08
N ASN A 150 -16.06 36.12 -3.48
CA ASN A 150 -16.43 34.71 -3.24
C ASN A 150 -15.52 33.96 -2.26
N TYR A 151 -14.66 34.68 -1.52
CA TYR A 151 -13.87 34.08 -0.43
C TYR A 151 -14.80 33.43 0.58
N SER A 152 -14.46 32.20 0.98
CA SER A 152 -15.17 31.46 2.02
C SER A 152 -14.28 31.27 3.24
N SER A 153 -14.63 31.97 4.33
CA SER A 153 -14.00 31.76 5.65
C SER A 153 -14.21 30.34 6.18
N LYS A 154 -15.25 29.64 5.72
CA LYS A 154 -15.65 28.29 6.15
C LYS A 154 -15.13 27.18 5.23
N ALA A 155 -14.21 27.48 4.31
CA ALA A 155 -13.58 26.46 3.49
C ALA A 155 -12.87 25.39 4.36
N ILE A 156 -12.90 24.14 3.93
CA ILE A 156 -12.31 23.00 4.61
C ILE A 156 -11.21 22.37 3.78
N SER A 157 -10.27 21.70 4.46
CA SER A 157 -9.17 21.01 3.80
C SER A 157 -9.66 19.93 2.84
N ASN A 158 -9.06 19.92 1.65
CA ASN A 158 -9.36 19.00 0.56
C ASN A 158 -8.09 18.25 0.07
N VAL A 159 -7.23 17.87 1.02
CA VAL A 159 -6.06 17.03 0.73
C VAL A 159 -6.48 15.66 0.18
N PHE A 160 -5.57 15.01 -0.54
CA PHE A 160 -5.76 13.63 -0.95
C PHE A 160 -6.04 12.72 0.24
N LEU A 161 -6.91 11.75 0.01
CA LEU A 161 -7.09 10.62 0.90
C LEU A 161 -6.57 9.38 0.19
N THR A 162 -6.04 8.45 0.98
CA THR A 162 -5.58 7.17 0.45
C THR A 162 -6.09 6.03 1.31
N SER A 163 -6.14 4.82 0.75
CA SER A 163 -6.45 3.62 1.53
C SER A 163 -5.36 3.26 2.55
N ILE A 164 -4.22 3.94 2.52
CA ILE A 164 -3.09 3.76 3.43
C ILE A 164 -3.31 4.70 4.63
N PRO A 165 -3.65 4.19 5.81
CA PRO A 165 -3.96 5.06 6.93
C PRO A 165 -2.65 5.63 7.51
N GLN A 166 -2.57 6.95 7.55
CA GLN A 166 -1.44 7.69 8.11
C GLN A 166 -1.29 7.35 9.60
N PHE A 167 -0.08 7.08 10.08
CA PHE A 167 0.20 6.74 11.49
C PHE A 167 -0.54 5.51 12.05
N HIS A 168 -1.18 4.72 11.20
CA HIS A 168 -1.87 3.50 11.62
C HIS A 168 -1.19 2.28 11.02
N ASN A 169 -1.40 1.15 11.70
CA ASN A 169 -0.99 -0.17 11.25
C ASN A 169 -2.24 -0.94 10.83
N VAL A 170 -2.29 -1.38 9.58
CA VAL A 170 -3.35 -2.25 9.06
C VAL A 170 -2.89 -3.69 9.15
N GLU A 171 -3.61 -4.54 9.86
CA GLU A 171 -3.33 -5.97 9.88
C GLU A 171 -4.08 -6.69 8.76
N ILE A 172 -3.36 -7.48 7.96
CA ILE A 172 -3.90 -8.23 6.82
C ILE A 172 -3.46 -9.69 6.93
N TYR A 173 -4.44 -10.59 6.94
CA TYR A 173 -4.22 -12.03 6.99
C TYR A 173 -4.06 -12.54 5.56
N TYR A 174 -3.02 -13.34 5.30
CA TYR A 174 -2.77 -13.88 3.97
C TYR A 174 -2.21 -15.30 4.02
N SER A 175 -2.42 -16.06 2.96
CA SER A 175 -2.00 -17.47 2.89
C SER A 175 -1.07 -17.82 1.73
N SER A 176 -1.05 -16.98 0.69
CA SER A 176 -0.25 -17.19 -0.53
C SER A 176 0.65 -16.00 -0.82
N THR A 177 0.09 -14.94 -1.40
CA THR A 177 0.82 -13.72 -1.73
C THR A 177 0.15 -12.51 -1.08
N PRO A 178 0.90 -11.67 -0.35
CA PRO A 178 0.35 -10.49 0.28
C PRO A 178 -0.24 -9.53 -0.77
N LYS A 179 -1.46 -9.07 -0.55
CA LYS A 179 -2.17 -8.15 -1.45
C LYS A 179 -2.78 -6.99 -0.67
N PHE A 180 -2.83 -5.82 -1.30
CA PHE A 180 -3.51 -4.65 -0.73
C PHE A 180 -4.10 -3.74 -1.80
N ASN A 181 -5.34 -3.32 -1.58
CA ASN A 181 -6.01 -2.36 -2.44
C ASN A 181 -5.53 -0.93 -2.15
N CYS A 182 -4.73 -0.40 -3.07
CA CYS A 182 -4.24 0.98 -3.02
C CYS A 182 -5.24 1.88 -3.75
N VAL A 183 -5.77 2.90 -3.07
CA VAL A 183 -6.76 3.83 -3.61
C VAL A 183 -6.30 5.25 -3.32
N LEU A 184 -6.32 6.12 -4.33
CA LEU A 184 -6.20 7.57 -4.22
C LEU A 184 -7.55 8.19 -4.53
N TYR A 185 -8.10 8.95 -3.59
CA TYR A 185 -9.44 9.52 -3.71
C TYR A 185 -9.52 10.93 -3.10
N LYS A 186 -10.51 11.70 -3.55
CA LYS A 186 -10.86 12.99 -2.95
C LYS A 186 -11.91 12.82 -1.86
N LYS A 187 -11.98 13.81 -0.99
CA LYS A 187 -12.98 13.86 0.08
C LYS A 187 -14.37 14.17 -0.51
N GLY A 188 -15.37 13.35 -0.18
CA GLY A 188 -16.69 13.42 -0.80
C GLY A 188 -17.60 14.55 -0.31
N ASN A 189 -17.33 15.12 0.86
CA ASN A 189 -18.14 16.17 1.49
C ASN A 189 -17.55 17.59 1.33
N VAL A 190 -16.68 17.80 0.33
CA VAL A 190 -16.09 19.11 0.04
C VAL A 190 -16.72 19.72 -1.20
N ASP A 191 -17.22 20.95 -1.09
CA ASP A 191 -17.73 21.72 -2.22
C ASP A 191 -16.59 22.27 -3.08
N ASN A 192 -16.58 21.95 -4.38
CA ASN A 192 -15.50 22.37 -5.31
C ASN A 192 -15.61 23.84 -5.76
N ASN A 193 -16.72 24.52 -5.43
CA ASN A 193 -16.92 25.92 -5.78
C ASN A 193 -16.25 26.87 -4.78
N THR A 194 -16.30 26.54 -3.49
CA THR A 194 -15.75 27.38 -2.42
C THR A 194 -14.37 26.92 -1.92
N ASN A 195 -14.01 25.65 -2.13
CA ASN A 195 -12.75 25.07 -1.66
C ASN A 195 -11.75 24.86 -2.81
N VAL A 196 -10.47 25.06 -2.52
CA VAL A 196 -9.39 24.62 -3.42
C VAL A 196 -9.48 23.10 -3.58
N THR A 197 -9.39 22.63 -4.83
CA THR A 197 -9.36 21.21 -5.16
C THR A 197 -7.94 20.73 -5.46
N MET A 198 -7.70 19.43 -5.42
CA MET A 198 -6.41 18.86 -5.83
C MET A 198 -6.11 19.11 -7.31
N ASP A 199 -7.12 19.18 -8.18
CA ASP A 199 -6.98 19.57 -9.58
C ASP A 199 -6.58 21.05 -9.74
N ASP A 200 -6.97 21.92 -8.79
CA ASP A 200 -6.51 23.32 -8.76
C ASP A 200 -5.02 23.40 -8.34
N ILE A 201 -4.61 22.60 -7.35
CA ILE A 201 -3.24 22.57 -6.81
C ILE A 201 -2.25 21.91 -7.76
N ILE A 202 -2.65 20.79 -8.39
CA ILE A 202 -1.80 19.95 -9.23
C ILE A 202 -2.31 20.03 -10.67
N PRO A 203 -1.71 20.88 -11.51
CA PRO A 203 -2.08 20.98 -12.90
C PRO A 203 -1.96 19.64 -13.61
N ASP A 204 -2.94 19.37 -14.48
CA ASP A 204 -2.96 18.19 -15.33
C ASP A 204 -2.96 16.88 -14.55
N LEU A 205 -3.46 16.87 -13.31
CA LEU A 205 -3.52 15.68 -12.44
C LEU A 205 -4.03 14.44 -13.19
N SER A 206 -5.16 14.54 -13.89
CA SER A 206 -5.73 13.43 -14.65
C SER A 206 -5.02 13.10 -15.98
N LEU A 207 -4.12 13.97 -16.45
CA LEU A 207 -3.53 13.91 -17.79
C LEU A 207 -2.05 13.51 -17.75
N GLY A 208 -1.29 13.99 -16.76
CA GLY A 208 0.16 13.82 -16.68
C GLY A 208 0.65 13.00 -15.49
N TRP A 209 -0.16 12.84 -14.45
CA TRP A 209 0.27 12.19 -13.20
C TRP A 209 -0.19 10.74 -13.08
N SER A 210 0.61 9.97 -12.35
CA SER A 210 0.32 8.61 -11.91
C SER A 210 0.49 8.49 -10.40
N PHE A 211 -0.25 7.55 -9.84
CA PHE A 211 -0.26 7.21 -8.42
C PHE A 211 0.67 6.02 -8.16
N TRP A 212 1.52 6.18 -7.16
CA TRP A 212 2.55 5.23 -6.78
C TRP A 212 2.57 5.03 -5.27
N ILE A 213 3.11 3.89 -4.87
CA ILE A 213 3.49 3.63 -3.47
C ILE A 213 4.95 3.21 -3.42
N GLN A 214 5.63 3.59 -2.35
CA GLN A 214 6.91 3.00 -1.97
C GLN A 214 6.71 2.22 -0.68
N ILE A 215 7.28 1.02 -0.62
CA ILE A 215 7.33 0.22 0.61
C ILE A 215 8.76 0.06 1.11
N ARG A 216 8.87 -0.22 2.40
CA ARG A 216 10.09 -0.70 3.06
C ARG A 216 9.76 -1.92 3.92
N TYR A 217 10.61 -2.93 3.87
CA TYR A 217 10.52 -4.10 4.74
C TYR A 217 11.90 -4.70 5.00
N ASP A 218 11.98 -5.58 6.00
CA ASP A 218 13.23 -6.22 6.39
C ASP A 218 13.64 -7.29 5.37
N SER A 219 14.93 -7.33 5.03
CA SER A 219 15.46 -8.34 4.14
C SER A 219 15.25 -9.75 4.73
N PRO A 220 14.82 -10.73 3.91
CA PRO A 220 14.66 -12.11 4.38
C PRO A 220 15.99 -12.77 4.75
N TYR A 221 17.13 -12.19 4.35
CA TYR A 221 18.46 -12.73 4.59
C TYR A 221 19.20 -12.02 5.72
N ASN A 222 18.84 -10.78 6.05
CA ASN A 222 19.51 -9.96 7.06
C ASN A 222 18.56 -8.93 7.67
N VAL A 223 18.32 -9.04 8.98
CA VAL A 223 17.39 -8.15 9.72
C VAL A 223 17.82 -6.68 9.74
N ASN A 224 19.11 -6.41 9.53
CA ASN A 224 19.65 -5.04 9.48
C ASN A 224 19.45 -4.38 8.11
N ASP A 225 19.29 -5.18 7.05
CA ASP A 225 19.13 -4.67 5.69
C ASP A 225 17.65 -4.38 5.43
N LYS A 226 17.37 -3.19 4.90
CA LYS A 226 16.02 -2.78 4.50
C LYS A 226 15.91 -2.82 2.98
N ILE A 227 14.84 -3.41 2.49
CA ILE A 227 14.52 -3.47 1.07
C ILE A 227 13.45 -2.43 0.78
N TYR A 228 13.68 -1.62 -0.26
CA TYR A 228 12.72 -0.63 -0.75
C TYR A 228 12.19 -1.06 -2.12
N LYS A 229 10.88 -0.96 -2.31
CA LYS A 229 10.25 -1.25 -3.61
C LYS A 229 9.21 -0.18 -3.96
N ASN A 230 9.25 0.28 -5.21
CA ASN A 230 8.25 1.19 -5.75
C ASN A 230 7.23 0.39 -6.58
N TYR A 231 5.94 0.64 -6.34
CA TYR A 231 4.86 0.03 -7.12
C TYR A 231 4.06 1.11 -7.82
N TYR A 232 3.93 0.96 -9.14
CA TYR A 232 3.00 1.72 -9.95
C TYR A 232 1.57 1.22 -9.70
N VAL A 233 0.73 2.08 -9.14
CA VAL A 233 -0.69 1.77 -8.89
C VAL A 233 -1.48 2.04 -10.16
N GLY A 234 -1.38 3.25 -10.72
CA GLY A 234 -2.09 3.58 -11.94
C GLY A 234 -2.05 5.06 -12.31
N ASN A 235 -2.40 5.34 -13.55
CA ASN A 235 -2.57 6.70 -14.04
C ASN A 235 -3.74 7.37 -13.33
N CYS A 236 -3.52 8.59 -12.83
CA CYS A 236 -4.60 9.41 -12.30
C CYS A 236 -5.58 9.74 -13.43
N LYS A 237 -6.87 9.71 -13.12
CA LYS A 237 -7.97 10.03 -14.03
C LYS A 237 -8.88 11.06 -13.38
N LYS A 238 -9.74 11.69 -14.17
CA LYS A 238 -10.83 12.49 -13.60
C LYS A 238 -11.63 11.58 -12.66
N PRO A 239 -11.90 12.01 -11.43
CA PRO A 239 -12.46 11.11 -10.44
C PRO A 239 -13.90 10.76 -10.77
N THR A 240 -14.16 9.46 -10.95
CA THR A 240 -15.51 8.86 -10.91
C THR A 240 -15.69 8.31 -9.49
N ASP A 241 -16.82 8.61 -8.85
CA ASP A 241 -17.08 8.23 -7.44
C ASP A 241 -15.93 8.61 -6.50
N PHE A 242 -15.39 9.82 -6.70
CA PHE A 242 -14.30 10.40 -5.91
C PHE A 242 -12.91 9.74 -6.07
N VAL A 243 -12.74 8.70 -6.89
CA VAL A 243 -11.46 7.95 -7.03
C VAL A 243 -10.63 8.44 -8.22
N TYR A 244 -9.39 8.88 -7.98
CA TYR A 244 -8.44 9.28 -9.02
C TYR A 244 -7.70 8.08 -9.64
N ALA A 245 -7.29 7.13 -8.80
CA ALA A 245 -6.57 5.92 -9.22
C ALA A 245 -6.74 4.83 -8.15
N SER A 246 -6.84 3.58 -8.58
CA SER A 246 -6.82 2.44 -7.66
C SER A 246 -6.29 1.18 -8.34
N LYS A 247 -5.68 0.30 -7.54
CA LYS A 247 -5.24 -1.02 -7.97
C LYS A 247 -4.96 -1.92 -6.75
N GLU A 248 -5.27 -3.20 -6.87
CA GLU A 248 -4.75 -4.22 -5.96
C GLU A 248 -3.27 -4.47 -6.27
N ILE A 249 -2.41 -4.23 -5.29
CA ILE A 249 -0.98 -4.49 -5.40
C ILE A 249 -0.69 -5.83 -4.76
N THR A 250 -0.06 -6.70 -5.54
CA THR A 250 0.57 -7.93 -5.05
C THR A 250 2.00 -7.63 -4.64
N PHE A 251 2.35 -7.90 -3.39
CA PHE A 251 3.68 -7.66 -2.87
C PHE A 251 4.54 -8.92 -2.96
N ASP A 252 5.63 -8.80 -3.72
CA ASP A 252 6.70 -9.77 -3.76
C ASP A 252 7.68 -9.52 -2.60
N ILE A 253 7.33 -10.01 -1.41
CA ILE A 253 8.07 -9.78 -0.15
C ILE A 253 8.35 -11.08 0.63
N GLY A 254 8.14 -12.23 -0.02
CA GLY A 254 8.29 -13.55 0.58
C GLY A 254 7.12 -13.97 1.49
N SER A 255 7.29 -15.12 2.14
CA SER A 255 6.32 -15.70 3.08
C SER A 255 6.66 -15.38 4.54
N GLY A 256 5.72 -15.70 5.44
CA GLY A 256 5.81 -15.43 6.87
C GLY A 256 5.30 -14.04 7.26
N ASP A 257 5.19 -13.77 8.56
CA ASP A 257 4.75 -12.47 9.03
C ASP A 257 5.68 -11.36 8.52
N LYS A 258 5.09 -10.26 8.02
CA LYS A 258 5.84 -9.09 7.54
C LYS A 258 5.27 -7.82 8.14
N PHE A 259 6.16 -6.93 8.54
CA PHE A 259 5.85 -5.53 8.78
C PHE A 259 6.38 -4.72 7.61
N ILE A 260 5.53 -3.90 7.00
CA ILE A 260 5.92 -3.01 5.92
C ILE A 260 5.58 -1.57 6.28
N ASP A 261 6.52 -0.66 6.07
CA ASP A 261 6.20 0.76 5.96
C ASP A 261 5.77 1.06 4.54
N ILE A 262 4.81 1.95 4.38
CA ILE A 262 4.24 2.28 3.07
C ILE A 262 3.98 3.78 2.99
N VAL A 263 4.35 4.39 1.86
CA VAL A 263 4.04 5.80 1.60
C VAL A 263 3.54 5.98 0.16
N PRO A 264 2.41 6.68 -0.03
CA PRO A 264 1.94 7.07 -1.35
C PRO A 264 2.61 8.36 -1.86
N PHE A 265 2.82 8.43 -3.17
CA PHE A 265 3.26 9.64 -3.86
C PHE A 265 2.68 9.71 -5.27
N LEU A 266 2.75 10.89 -5.87
CA LEU A 266 2.42 11.10 -7.28
C LEU A 266 3.69 11.28 -8.10
N ALA A 267 3.70 10.77 -9.32
CA ALA A 267 4.78 10.96 -10.26
C ALA A 267 4.27 11.52 -11.59
N TYR A 268 4.96 12.51 -12.15
CA TYR A 268 4.64 13.10 -13.45
C TYR A 268 5.17 12.19 -14.58
N THR A 269 4.52 11.04 -14.71
CA THR A 269 4.74 10.04 -15.75
C THR A 269 3.43 9.29 -15.97
N ARG A 270 3.25 8.77 -17.19
CA ARG A 270 2.09 7.96 -17.59
C ARG A 270 2.42 6.48 -17.78
N ASN A 271 3.66 6.11 -17.51
CA ASN A 271 4.17 4.74 -17.57
C ASN A 271 4.71 4.30 -16.21
N ALA A 272 4.97 3.00 -16.07
CA ALA A 272 5.46 2.39 -14.83
C ALA A 272 6.99 2.54 -14.68
N THR A 273 7.56 3.68 -15.08
CA THR A 273 8.99 3.97 -14.97
C THR A 273 9.22 5.37 -14.40
N LEU A 274 10.11 5.47 -13.41
CA LEU A 274 10.60 6.73 -12.87
C LEU A 274 11.95 7.06 -13.52
N TYR A 275 11.99 8.15 -14.29
CA TYR A 275 13.22 8.68 -14.87
C TYR A 275 13.79 9.77 -13.96
N ASP A 276 15.08 10.08 -14.11
CA ASP A 276 15.76 11.10 -13.29
C ASP A 276 14.99 12.43 -13.20
N ASN A 277 14.42 12.88 -14.31
CA ASN A 277 13.68 14.15 -14.41
C ASN A 277 12.19 14.02 -14.08
N THR A 278 11.70 12.83 -13.73
CA THR A 278 10.30 12.63 -13.31
C THR A 278 10.05 13.46 -12.06
N LYS A 279 9.06 14.37 -12.11
CA LYS A 279 8.64 15.16 -10.96
C LYS A 279 7.83 14.28 -10.01
N ILE A 280 8.09 14.38 -8.73
CA ILE A 280 7.41 13.63 -7.67
C ILE A 280 6.72 14.61 -6.73
N ILE A 281 5.49 14.31 -6.31
CA ILE A 281 4.79 15.02 -5.24
C ILE A 281 4.49 14.06 -4.09
N PHE A 282 4.86 14.46 -2.87
CA PHE A 282 4.51 13.75 -1.65
C PHE A 282 3.13 14.17 -1.15
N ILE A 283 2.23 13.20 -0.97
CA ILE A 283 0.81 13.49 -0.69
C ILE A 283 0.36 13.06 0.70
N SER A 284 1.12 12.21 1.39
CA SER A 284 0.81 11.80 2.75
C SER A 284 2.04 11.38 3.54
N LEU A 285 1.82 11.25 4.85
CA LEU A 285 2.77 10.66 5.77
C LEU A 285 2.90 9.15 5.54
N PRO A 286 3.99 8.51 6.00
CA PRO A 286 4.10 7.05 6.03
C PRO A 286 3.01 6.43 6.90
N GLY A 287 2.47 5.31 6.44
CA GLY A 287 1.66 4.37 7.21
C GLY A 287 2.35 3.01 7.31
N ALA A 288 1.69 2.03 7.90
CA ALA A 288 2.20 0.68 8.02
C ALA A 288 1.15 -0.39 7.72
N ILE A 289 1.60 -1.54 7.22
CA ILE A 289 0.80 -2.75 7.05
C ILE A 289 1.54 -3.91 7.72
N THR A 290 0.83 -4.70 8.51
CA THR A 290 1.30 -5.96 9.07
C THR A 290 0.61 -7.11 8.34
N PHE A 291 1.36 -7.82 7.52
CA PHE A 291 0.90 -9.06 6.93
C PHE A 291 1.11 -10.22 7.92
N LYS A 292 0.03 -10.94 8.22
CA LYS A 292 0.01 -12.11 9.09
C LYS A 292 -0.16 -13.37 8.24
N TYR A 293 0.86 -14.22 8.26
CA TYR A 293 0.90 -15.40 7.39
C TYR A 293 0.17 -16.58 8.04
N TYR A 294 -0.76 -17.17 7.30
CA TYR A 294 -1.48 -18.38 7.71
C TYR A 294 -1.41 -19.42 6.60
N PRO A 295 -0.58 -20.47 6.74
CA PRO A 295 -0.45 -21.49 5.73
C PRO A 295 -1.72 -22.34 5.61
N ARG A 296 -1.91 -22.94 4.42
CA ARG A 296 -2.95 -23.95 4.21
C ARG A 296 -2.71 -25.15 5.13
N GLN A 297 -3.74 -25.57 5.86
CA GLN A 297 -3.69 -26.79 6.65
C GLN A 297 -3.91 -28.01 5.75
N ILE A 298 -3.04 -29.00 5.88
CA ILE A 298 -3.05 -30.25 5.12
C ILE A 298 -2.70 -31.38 6.08
N ASN A 299 -3.56 -32.40 6.16
CA ASN A 299 -3.37 -33.57 7.00
C ASN A 299 -3.60 -34.85 6.19
N MET A 300 -2.87 -35.91 6.49
CA MET A 300 -3.25 -37.26 6.09
C MET A 300 -4.22 -37.83 7.15
N GLU A 301 -5.47 -38.07 6.78
CA GLU A 301 -6.49 -38.50 7.76
C GLU A 301 -6.41 -40.01 8.00
N SER A 302 -6.17 -40.79 6.94
CA SER A 302 -6.19 -42.25 7.02
C SER A 302 -5.31 -42.87 5.94
N ILE A 303 -4.81 -44.07 6.18
CA ILE A 303 -3.94 -44.83 5.29
C ILE A 303 -4.54 -46.20 4.96
N LYS A 304 -4.26 -46.69 3.77
CA LYS A 304 -4.59 -48.03 3.27
C LYS A 304 -3.33 -48.64 2.65
N SER A 305 -3.05 -49.91 2.95
CA SER A 305 -1.92 -50.65 2.36
C SER A 305 -2.30 -52.10 2.05
N GLY A 306 -1.91 -52.61 0.88
CA GLY A 306 -2.36 -53.92 0.38
C GLY A 306 -3.89 -54.03 0.23
N SER A 307 -4.46 -55.18 0.62
CA SER A 307 -5.91 -55.46 0.55
C SER A 307 -6.72 -54.91 1.74
N SER A 308 -6.09 -54.14 2.64
CA SER A 308 -6.76 -53.57 3.82
C SER A 308 -7.72 -52.42 3.46
N GLY A 309 -8.67 -52.12 4.35
CA GLY A 309 -9.46 -50.88 4.28
C GLY A 309 -8.65 -49.65 4.70
N PHE A 310 -9.24 -48.46 4.63
CA PHE A 310 -8.65 -47.28 5.25
C PHE A 310 -8.71 -47.40 6.78
N VAL A 311 -7.60 -47.12 7.44
CA VAL A 311 -7.46 -47.11 8.90
C VAL A 311 -6.74 -45.84 9.34
N ASP A 312 -6.91 -45.49 10.61
CA ASP A 312 -6.10 -44.44 11.24
C ASP A 312 -4.62 -44.86 11.26
N PHE A 313 -3.72 -43.87 11.15
CA PHE A 313 -2.28 -44.12 11.14
C PHE A 313 -1.78 -44.87 12.40
N SER A 314 -2.38 -44.61 13.56
CA SER A 314 -2.04 -45.31 14.82
C SER A 314 -2.44 -46.80 14.82
N SER A 315 -3.38 -47.18 13.95
CA SER A 315 -3.95 -48.52 13.87
C SER A 315 -3.26 -49.38 12.82
N LEU A 316 -2.58 -48.77 11.84
CA LEU A 316 -1.79 -49.50 10.86
C LEU A 316 -0.53 -50.06 11.53
N ARG A 317 -0.30 -51.36 11.40
CA ARG A 317 0.92 -52.03 11.91
C ARG A 317 1.88 -52.42 10.80
N GLU A 318 1.34 -52.74 9.63
CA GLU A 318 2.07 -53.35 8.54
C GLU A 318 1.87 -52.56 7.24
N LEU A 319 2.95 -52.40 6.48
CA LEU A 319 2.94 -51.83 5.12
C LEU A 319 3.19 -52.95 4.12
N VAL A 320 2.17 -53.28 3.34
CA VAL A 320 2.16 -54.41 2.40
C VAL A 320 2.38 -53.94 0.96
N GLY A 321 3.33 -54.55 0.26
CA GLY A 321 3.45 -54.44 -1.21
C GLY A 321 4.01 -53.10 -1.73
N ALA A 322 4.91 -52.47 -0.98
CA ALA A 322 5.66 -51.25 -1.35
C ALA A 322 4.81 -50.05 -1.81
N SER A 323 3.50 -50.07 -1.59
CA SER A 323 2.56 -49.01 -1.96
C SER A 323 1.50 -48.80 -0.89
N CYS A 324 1.01 -47.58 -0.79
CA CYS A 324 -0.09 -47.23 0.08
C CYS A 324 -0.95 -46.13 -0.54
N ILE A 325 -2.17 -45.96 -0.04
CA ILE A 325 -3.06 -44.87 -0.41
C ILE A 325 -3.39 -44.12 0.86
N CYS A 326 -3.18 -42.80 0.85
CA CYS A 326 -3.57 -41.93 1.95
C CYS A 326 -4.75 -41.07 1.52
N LYS A 327 -5.71 -40.90 2.43
CA LYS A 327 -6.75 -39.87 2.32
C LYS A 327 -6.18 -38.58 2.89
N ALA A 328 -5.96 -37.57 2.06
CA ALA A 328 -5.46 -36.27 2.47
C ALA A 328 -6.64 -35.28 2.60
N ARG A 329 -6.77 -34.64 3.77
CA ARG A 329 -7.69 -33.52 3.99
C ARG A 329 -6.95 -32.22 3.75
N ILE A 330 -7.45 -31.43 2.80
CA ILE A 330 -6.87 -30.15 2.43
C ILE A 330 -7.90 -29.06 2.71
N TYR A 331 -7.60 -28.19 3.68
CA TYR A 331 -8.49 -27.10 4.05
C TYR A 331 -8.49 -26.00 2.97
N LYS A 332 -9.64 -25.37 2.76
CA LYS A 332 -9.78 -24.22 1.85
C LYS A 332 -9.16 -22.98 2.48
N LEU A 333 -8.92 -21.99 1.63
CA LEU A 333 -8.43 -20.67 2.04
C LEU A 333 -9.29 -19.59 1.38
N PRO A 334 -9.52 -18.45 2.05
CA PRO A 334 -10.38 -17.39 1.52
C PRO A 334 -9.76 -16.64 0.35
N ASP A 335 -8.42 -16.68 0.23
CA ASP A 335 -7.62 -15.86 -0.68
C ASP A 335 -6.72 -16.70 -1.62
N ALA A 336 -6.91 -18.03 -1.65
CA ALA A 336 -6.09 -18.92 -2.46
C ALA A 336 -6.81 -20.18 -2.93
N THR A 337 -6.68 -20.46 -4.23
CA THR A 337 -6.92 -21.77 -4.84
C THR A 337 -5.60 -22.55 -4.93
N ILE A 338 -5.63 -23.89 -4.81
CA ILE A 338 -4.46 -24.74 -5.09
C ILE A 338 -4.87 -25.94 -5.95
N THR A 339 -4.05 -26.26 -6.95
CA THR A 339 -4.21 -27.49 -7.73
C THR A 339 -3.14 -28.50 -7.30
N ILE A 340 -3.60 -29.66 -6.86
CA ILE A 340 -2.75 -30.80 -6.52
C ILE A 340 -2.60 -31.66 -7.77
N THR A 341 -1.37 -31.94 -8.17
CA THR A 341 -1.00 -32.75 -9.33
C THR A 341 -0.08 -33.91 -8.93
N ASP A 342 0.08 -34.87 -9.84
CA ASP A 342 0.98 -36.01 -9.61
C ASP A 342 2.42 -35.58 -9.35
N GLY A 343 2.97 -36.01 -8.21
CA GLY A 343 4.31 -35.69 -7.74
C GLY A 343 4.40 -34.47 -6.83
N ILE A 344 3.29 -33.75 -6.56
CA ILE A 344 3.29 -32.70 -5.53
C ILE A 344 3.49 -33.30 -4.14
N PHE A 345 3.02 -34.52 -3.89
CA PHE A 345 3.27 -35.25 -2.65
C PHE A 345 4.37 -36.30 -2.85
N ARG A 346 5.10 -36.59 -1.77
CA ARG A 346 5.96 -37.77 -1.67
C ARG A 346 5.82 -38.43 -0.30
N SER A 347 6.07 -39.72 -0.25
CA SER A 347 6.34 -40.43 0.99
C SER A 347 7.83 -40.38 1.29
N VAL A 348 8.16 -40.37 2.57
CA VAL A 348 9.53 -40.47 3.09
C VAL A 348 9.55 -41.65 4.05
N CYS A 349 10.32 -42.68 3.72
CA CYS A 349 10.38 -43.88 4.54
C CYS A 349 11.84 -44.11 4.99
N ALA A 350 12.09 -44.03 6.29
CA ALA A 350 13.41 -44.15 6.89
C ALA A 350 13.55 -45.42 7.73
N TYR A 351 14.73 -46.06 7.70
CA TYR A 351 15.01 -47.32 8.39
C TYR A 351 16.32 -47.25 9.17
N GLY A 352 16.53 -48.19 10.11
CA GLY A 352 17.63 -48.17 11.08
C GLY A 352 19.07 -48.10 10.53
N ASN A 353 19.27 -48.38 9.24
CA ASN A 353 20.58 -48.31 8.58
C ASN A 353 20.87 -46.92 7.95
N ASN A 354 20.24 -45.85 8.44
CA ASN A 354 20.32 -44.48 7.87
C ASN A 354 19.92 -44.38 6.39
N LYS A 355 19.15 -45.35 5.89
CA LYS A 355 18.62 -45.32 4.53
C LYS A 355 17.24 -44.68 4.54
N THR A 356 17.00 -43.81 3.56
CA THR A 356 15.71 -43.17 3.33
C THR A 356 15.29 -43.41 1.88
N THR A 357 14.07 -43.89 1.69
CA THR A 357 13.44 -44.03 0.38
C THR A 357 12.36 -42.97 0.19
N TYR A 358 12.15 -42.55 -1.05
CA TYR A 358 11.17 -41.54 -1.41
C TYR A 358 10.20 -42.10 -2.46
N GLY A 359 8.95 -42.28 -2.06
CA GLY A 359 7.90 -42.74 -2.98
C GLY A 359 7.13 -41.56 -3.57
N ARG A 360 6.95 -41.54 -4.89
CA ARG A 360 6.19 -40.48 -5.57
C ARG A 360 4.69 -40.63 -5.27
N GLY A 361 4.02 -39.52 -4.94
CA GLY A 361 2.58 -39.47 -4.75
C GLY A 361 1.83 -39.17 -6.05
N TYR A 362 0.75 -39.89 -6.31
CA TYR A 362 -0.14 -39.75 -7.45
C TYR A 362 -1.55 -39.45 -6.97
N VAL A 363 -2.20 -38.46 -7.55
CA VAL A 363 -3.60 -38.14 -7.26
C VAL A 363 -4.46 -39.25 -7.82
N SER A 364 -5.32 -39.81 -6.98
CA SER A 364 -6.08 -41.01 -7.27
C SER A 364 -7.49 -40.96 -6.69
N ASN A 365 -8.31 -41.96 -7.02
CA ASN A 365 -9.51 -42.27 -6.26
C ASN A 365 -9.20 -43.20 -5.07
N SER A 366 -10.21 -43.52 -4.27
CA SER A 366 -10.08 -44.40 -3.10
C SER A 366 -9.62 -45.84 -3.42
N SER A 367 -9.69 -46.25 -4.68
CA SER A 367 -9.22 -47.54 -5.19
C SER A 367 -7.79 -47.48 -5.75
N GLY A 368 -7.15 -46.31 -5.78
CA GLY A 368 -5.78 -46.12 -6.26
C GLY A 368 -5.66 -45.97 -7.78
N GLN A 369 -6.77 -45.73 -8.48
CA GLN A 369 -6.75 -45.38 -9.91
C GLN A 369 -6.40 -43.91 -10.05
N ILE A 370 -5.41 -43.60 -10.90
CA ILE A 370 -4.87 -42.25 -11.09
C ILE A 370 -5.95 -41.35 -11.72
N THR A 371 -6.15 -40.17 -11.13
CA THR A 371 -7.06 -39.13 -11.63
C THR A 371 -6.31 -37.90 -12.14
N GLY A 372 -5.00 -37.80 -11.87
CA GLY A 372 -4.07 -36.82 -12.43
C GLY A 372 -4.01 -35.48 -11.69
N SER A 373 -5.16 -34.89 -11.34
CA SER A 373 -5.18 -33.66 -10.52
C SER A 373 -6.50 -33.42 -9.82
N VAL A 374 -6.47 -32.61 -8.75
CA VAL A 374 -7.65 -32.06 -8.07
C VAL A 374 -7.39 -30.60 -7.72
N THR A 375 -8.36 -29.73 -7.98
CA THR A 375 -8.31 -28.31 -7.59
C THR A 375 -9.14 -28.08 -6.33
N ILE A 376 -8.52 -27.47 -5.32
CA ILE A 376 -9.15 -27.06 -4.07
C ILE A 376 -9.47 -25.57 -4.22
N PRO A 377 -10.76 -25.19 -4.34
CA PRO A 377 -11.15 -23.82 -4.57
C PRO A 377 -10.96 -22.96 -3.31
N GLU A 378 -11.12 -21.65 -3.49
CA GLU A 378 -11.32 -20.71 -2.40
C GLU A 378 -12.56 -21.08 -1.56
N GLY A 379 -12.53 -20.76 -0.28
CA GLY A 379 -13.65 -20.99 0.64
C GLY A 379 -13.30 -20.71 2.09
N ASP A 380 -14.26 -20.99 2.98
CA ASP A 380 -14.05 -20.81 4.42
C ASP A 380 -12.92 -21.73 4.92
N ARG A 381 -12.19 -21.28 5.93
CA ARG A 381 -11.08 -22.01 6.52
C ARG A 381 -11.50 -23.28 7.26
N THR A 382 -12.77 -23.40 7.64
CA THR A 382 -13.30 -24.64 8.23
C THR A 382 -13.70 -25.66 7.17
N ASP A 383 -13.85 -25.24 5.91
CA ASP A 383 -14.14 -26.14 4.81
C ASP A 383 -12.89 -26.88 4.35
N TYR A 384 -13.09 -28.08 3.84
CA TYR A 384 -12.01 -28.90 3.29
C TYR A 384 -12.46 -29.72 2.08
N VAL A 385 -11.46 -30.20 1.34
CA VAL A 385 -11.62 -31.22 0.30
C VAL A 385 -10.78 -32.42 0.71
N ASP A 386 -11.43 -33.57 0.78
CA ASP A 386 -10.73 -34.85 0.96
C ASP A 386 -10.32 -35.38 -0.42
N ILE A 387 -9.04 -35.71 -0.58
CA ILE A 387 -8.49 -36.31 -1.80
C ILE A 387 -7.75 -37.61 -1.45
N TYR A 388 -7.47 -38.45 -2.46
CA TYR A 388 -6.68 -39.67 -2.26
C TYR A 388 -5.35 -39.57 -3.00
N ILE A 389 -4.26 -39.84 -2.28
CA ILE A 389 -2.91 -39.87 -2.83
C ILE A 389 -2.38 -41.29 -2.73
N ARG A 390 -2.11 -41.92 -3.87
CA ARG A 390 -1.41 -43.19 -3.96
C ARG A 390 0.09 -42.95 -3.97
N PHE A 391 0.82 -43.60 -3.07
CA PHE A 391 2.27 -43.59 -3.05
C PHE A 391 2.79 -44.94 -3.54
N ASP A 392 3.61 -44.89 -4.58
CA ASP A 392 4.32 -46.06 -5.10
C ASP A 392 5.79 -46.03 -4.67
N ASN A 393 6.41 -47.21 -4.57
CA ASN A 393 7.81 -47.38 -4.17
C ASN A 393 8.12 -46.73 -2.81
N VAL A 394 7.22 -46.89 -1.84
CA VAL A 394 7.39 -46.38 -0.47
C VAL A 394 8.68 -46.93 0.14
N TYR A 395 9.00 -48.20 -0.15
CA TYR A 395 10.23 -48.87 0.23
C TYR A 395 10.83 -49.64 -0.96
N GLU A 396 12.15 -49.86 -0.94
CA GLU A 396 12.85 -50.70 -1.92
C GLU A 396 12.81 -52.17 -1.49
N GLY A 397 12.69 -53.12 -2.43
CA GLY A 397 12.64 -54.55 -2.10
C GLY A 397 13.87 -55.01 -1.29
N GLY A 398 13.65 -55.91 -0.33
CA GLY A 398 14.71 -56.48 0.52
C GLY A 398 14.69 -56.07 2.01
N TYR A 399 13.74 -55.24 2.43
CA TYR A 399 13.58 -54.83 3.84
C TYR A 399 12.40 -55.52 4.57
N TYR A 400 11.95 -56.67 4.06
CA TYR A 400 10.85 -57.44 4.67
C TYR A 400 11.10 -57.70 6.16
N GLY A 401 10.08 -57.46 6.99
CA GLY A 401 10.12 -57.62 8.45
C GLY A 401 10.84 -56.50 9.21
N GLN A 402 11.39 -55.48 8.52
CA GLN A 402 12.04 -54.36 9.19
C GLN A 402 11.05 -53.25 9.55
N MET A 403 11.33 -52.57 10.65
CA MET A 403 10.58 -51.40 11.08
C MET A 403 11.03 -50.15 10.32
N CYS A 404 10.08 -49.35 9.87
CA CYS A 404 10.31 -48.09 9.18
C CYS A 404 9.57 -46.93 9.83
N GLN A 405 10.09 -45.72 9.65
CA GLN A 405 9.38 -44.47 9.90
C GLN A 405 8.85 -43.95 8.58
N LEU A 406 7.53 -43.99 8.38
CA LEU A 406 6.87 -43.44 7.20
C LEU A 406 6.26 -42.07 7.54
N SER A 407 6.65 -41.06 6.77
CA SER A 407 6.01 -39.74 6.78
C SER A 407 5.73 -39.27 5.35
N PHE A 408 5.09 -38.11 5.24
CA PHE A 408 4.69 -37.55 3.95
C PHE A 408 5.14 -36.11 3.86
N GLU A 409 5.44 -35.69 2.64
CA GLU A 409 5.79 -34.31 2.35
C GLU A 409 5.03 -33.83 1.14
N ILE A 410 4.77 -32.52 1.12
CA ILE A 410 4.19 -31.82 -0.01
C ILE A 410 5.19 -30.78 -0.50
N ASN A 411 5.37 -30.68 -1.81
CA ASN A 411 6.18 -29.65 -2.45
C ASN A 411 5.30 -28.44 -2.74
N ILE A 412 5.33 -27.47 -1.82
CA ILE A 412 4.67 -26.17 -1.97
C ILE A 412 5.66 -25.06 -1.66
N ASP A 413 5.49 -23.90 -2.28
CA ASP A 413 6.35 -22.73 -2.08
C ASP A 413 7.84 -22.98 -2.38
N GLY A 414 8.14 -23.89 -3.32
CA GLY A 414 9.51 -24.18 -3.77
C GLY A 414 10.30 -25.16 -2.89
N GLY A 415 9.66 -25.85 -1.95
CA GLY A 415 10.33 -26.85 -1.11
C GLY A 415 9.39 -27.91 -0.53
N TRP A 416 9.97 -29.02 -0.07
CA TRP A 416 9.24 -30.10 0.59
C TRP A 416 8.94 -29.73 2.05
N LYS A 417 7.66 -29.80 2.43
CA LYS A 417 7.17 -29.57 3.79
C LYS A 417 6.49 -30.82 4.31
N GLN A 418 6.78 -31.20 5.55
CA GLN A 418 6.16 -32.34 6.22
C GLN A 418 4.65 -32.16 6.35
N VAL A 419 3.92 -33.23 6.08
CA VAL A 419 2.46 -33.32 6.20
C VAL A 419 2.16 -34.36 7.27
N PRO A 420 1.58 -33.96 8.41
CA PRO A 420 1.25 -34.91 9.47
C PRO A 420 0.03 -35.76 9.07
N PRO A 421 -0.16 -36.91 9.73
CA PRO A 421 0.76 -37.62 10.60
C PRO A 421 1.75 -38.49 9.82
N GLY A 422 2.81 -38.92 10.52
CA GLY A 422 3.63 -40.07 10.14
C GLY A 422 3.49 -41.19 11.17
N GLY A 423 4.23 -42.27 11.01
CA GLY A 423 4.29 -43.32 12.03
C GLY A 423 5.32 -44.42 11.77
N SER A 424 5.37 -45.38 12.70
CA SER A 424 6.27 -46.53 12.67
C SER A 424 5.54 -47.78 12.19
N TYR A 425 6.06 -48.46 11.15
CA TYR A 425 5.40 -49.63 10.55
C TYR A 425 6.37 -50.76 10.26
N ILE A 426 5.89 -52.00 10.26
CA ILE A 426 6.66 -53.17 9.83
C ILE A 426 6.40 -53.39 8.33
N MET A 427 7.44 -53.55 7.53
CA MET A 427 7.30 -53.83 6.10
C MET A 427 6.99 -55.31 5.86
N HIS A 428 5.97 -55.58 5.05
CA HIS A 428 5.58 -56.91 4.61
C HIS A 428 5.44 -56.99 3.08
#